data_AF-A0A0C9M3B5-F1
#
_entry.id   AF-A0A0C9M3B5-F1
#
_cell.length_a   1.000
_cell.length_b   1.000
_cell.length_c   1.000
_cell.angle_alpha   90.00
_cell.angle_beta   90.00
_cell.angle_gamma   90.00
#
_symmetry.space_group_name_H-M   'P 1'
#
loop_
_entity.id
_entity.type
_entity.pdbx_description
1 polymer ?
#
loop_
_entity_poly.entity_id
_entity_poly.type
_entity_poly.pdbx_seq_one_letter_code
_entity_poly.pdbx_strand_id
1 'polypeptide(L)'
;MRFWPTKKEDRIAAIGSRSDNRGNPNPDDLITAQSATAITERCLGYFSGLRSARPEFAEAVQKYHDRLSEVVSVWSKKDPDLDEVRSFPATQQAFVVVLQNLENTIANMGSSRCTQSLLFGEVSRMIDLLEKLKMAAEISVQAQKELEMVLQDDMSGV
;
A
#
# COMPACT_ATOMS: atom_id res chain seq x y z
N MET A 1 -24.65 39.74 16.88
CA MET A 1 -23.68 38.71 16.44
C MET A 1 -24.41 37.36 16.44
N ARG A 2 -24.32 36.59 15.35
CA ARG A 2 -24.99 35.28 15.22
C ARG A 2 -24.07 34.19 15.79
N PHE A 3 -24.54 33.46 16.80
CA PHE A 3 -24.02 32.14 17.18
C PHE A 3 -25.23 31.25 17.53
N TRP A 4 -25.40 30.19 16.74
CA TRP A 4 -26.21 29.00 17.01
C TRP A 4 -25.24 27.82 16.88
N PRO A 5 -25.38 26.71 17.63
CA PRO A 5 -26.64 25.96 17.70
C PRO A 5 -27.03 25.39 19.07
N THR A 6 -28.32 25.03 19.13
CA THR A 6 -29.04 24.36 20.19
C THR A 6 -28.91 22.83 20.12
N LYS A 7 -28.91 22.20 21.30
CA LYS A 7 -28.97 20.75 21.53
C LYS A 7 -30.22 20.12 20.91
N LYS A 8 -30.10 18.91 20.35
CA LYS A 8 -31.07 17.81 20.49
C LYS A 8 -30.36 16.46 20.38
N GLU A 9 -30.45 15.71 21.46
CA GLU A 9 -30.18 14.28 21.57
C GLU A 9 -31.25 13.44 20.85
N ASP A 10 -30.95 12.14 20.77
CA ASP A 10 -31.86 11.00 20.66
C ASP A 10 -32.44 10.64 19.30
N ARG A 11 -31.82 9.62 18.67
CA ARG A 11 -32.41 8.28 18.47
C ARG A 11 -31.66 7.50 17.40
N ILE A 12 -30.65 6.72 17.79
CA ILE A 12 -30.50 5.38 17.23
C ILE A 12 -30.30 4.44 18.41
N ALA A 13 -31.35 3.66 18.66
CA ALA A 13 -31.43 2.70 19.74
C ALA A 13 -30.32 1.65 19.63
N ALA A 14 -29.85 1.22 20.80
CA ALA A 14 -29.06 0.03 20.99
C ALA A 14 -29.73 -1.18 20.32
N ILE A 15 -29.00 -1.82 19.39
CA ILE A 15 -29.11 -3.26 19.19
C ILE A 15 -27.86 -3.85 19.82
N GLY A 16 -28.00 -4.17 21.11
CA GLY A 16 -27.18 -5.20 21.71
C GLY A 16 -27.63 -6.55 21.16
N SER A 17 -26.72 -7.26 20.50
CA SER A 17 -26.72 -8.71 20.44
C SER A 17 -25.28 -9.18 20.35
N ARG A 18 -24.73 -9.44 21.55
CA ARG A 18 -23.61 -10.34 21.88
C ARG A 18 -22.86 -10.92 20.67
N SER A 19 -21.60 -10.50 20.47
CA SER A 19 -20.46 -11.41 20.35
C SER A 19 -19.14 -10.63 20.33
N ASP A 20 -18.27 -11.00 21.27
CA ASP A 20 -16.80 -11.02 21.14
C ASP A 20 -16.01 -9.72 20.96
N ASN A 21 -15.08 -9.54 21.89
CA ASN A 21 -13.81 -8.81 21.74
C ASN A 21 -13.05 -9.24 20.47
N ARG A 22 -13.47 -8.78 19.29
CA ARG A 22 -12.65 -8.83 18.08
C ARG A 22 -12.08 -7.45 17.87
N GLY A 23 -10.77 -7.38 18.06
CA GLY A 23 -9.99 -6.17 18.26
C GLY A 23 -10.37 -5.07 17.29
N ASN A 24 -10.40 -3.86 17.83
CA ASN A 24 -9.95 -2.73 17.04
C ASN A 24 -8.45 -2.99 16.87
N PRO A 25 -7.98 -3.46 15.71
CA PRO A 25 -6.55 -3.70 15.57
C PRO A 25 -5.86 -2.35 15.72
N ASN A 26 -4.83 -2.30 16.56
CA ASN A 26 -3.97 -1.13 16.62
C ASN A 26 -3.45 -0.89 15.19
N PRO A 27 -3.44 0.36 14.70
CA PRO A 27 -2.92 0.67 13.37
C PRO A 27 -1.45 0.23 13.22
N ASP A 28 -0.71 0.14 14.32
CA ASP A 28 0.67 -0.39 14.38
C ASP A 28 0.74 -1.93 14.31
N ASP A 29 -0.32 -2.64 14.72
CA ASP A 29 -0.36 -4.13 14.70
C ASP A 29 -0.73 -4.72 13.32
N LEU A 30 -1.15 -3.88 12.37
CA LEU A 30 -1.63 -4.30 11.05
C LEU A 30 -0.59 -4.21 9.92
N ILE A 31 0.58 -3.63 10.18
CA ILE A 31 1.52 -3.26 9.13
C ILE A 31 2.75 -4.17 9.24
N THR A 32 2.56 -5.44 8.89
CA THR A 32 3.65 -6.40 8.75
C THR A 32 3.91 -6.67 7.28
N ALA A 33 5.12 -7.13 6.94
CA ALA A 33 5.43 -7.59 5.58
C ALA A 33 4.42 -8.66 5.09
N GLN A 34 3.86 -9.48 5.99
CA GLN A 34 2.78 -10.43 5.67
C GLN A 34 1.50 -9.73 5.20
N SER A 35 1.14 -8.59 5.82
CA SER A 35 0.02 -7.77 5.39
C SER A 35 0.23 -7.25 3.96
N ALA A 36 1.44 -6.79 3.62
CA ALA A 36 1.78 -6.27 2.29
C ALA A 36 1.66 -7.35 1.20
N THR A 37 2.17 -8.56 1.46
CA THR A 37 2.05 -9.70 0.53
C THR A 37 0.58 -10.06 0.29
N ALA A 38 -0.20 -10.20 1.36
CA ALA A 38 -1.61 -10.56 1.26
C ALA A 38 -2.45 -9.49 0.53
N ILE A 39 -2.18 -8.19 0.76
CA ILE A 39 -2.83 -7.10 0.03
C ILE A 39 -2.48 -7.16 -1.46
N THR A 40 -1.21 -7.42 -1.77
CA THR A 40 -0.75 -7.50 -3.16
C THR A 40 -1.44 -8.62 -3.92
N GLU A 41 -1.51 -9.82 -3.34
CA GLU A 41 -2.20 -10.96 -3.96
C GLU A 41 -3.66 -10.61 -4.29
N ARG A 42 -4.35 -9.90 -3.39
CA ARG A 42 -5.72 -9.43 -3.63
C ARG A 42 -5.77 -8.39 -4.76
N CYS A 43 -4.87 -7.41 -4.79
CA CYS A 43 -4.78 -6.44 -5.89
C CYS A 43 -4.57 -7.12 -7.26
N LEU A 44 -3.65 -8.09 -7.33
CA LEU A 44 -3.38 -8.85 -8.57
C LEU A 44 -4.58 -9.71 -8.98
N GLY A 45 -5.27 -10.31 -8.01
CA GLY A 45 -6.54 -11.00 -8.23
C GLY A 45 -7.62 -10.08 -8.80
N TYR A 46 -7.78 -8.87 -8.25
CA TYR A 46 -8.74 -7.89 -8.76
C TYR A 46 -8.40 -7.40 -10.16
N PHE A 47 -7.12 -7.16 -10.49
CA PHE A 47 -6.73 -6.85 -11.87
C PHE A 47 -7.05 -7.99 -12.84
N SER A 48 -6.78 -9.23 -12.45
CA SER A 48 -7.12 -10.41 -13.26
C SER A 48 -8.64 -10.52 -13.50
N GLY A 49 -9.44 -10.25 -12.46
CA GLY A 49 -10.90 -10.19 -12.55
C GLY A 49 -11.40 -9.06 -13.46
N LEU A 50 -10.84 -7.85 -13.31
CA LEU A 50 -11.17 -6.69 -14.15
C LEU A 50 -10.85 -6.94 -15.63
N ARG A 51 -9.70 -7.54 -15.93
CA ARG A 51 -9.30 -7.90 -17.29
C ARG A 51 -10.32 -8.82 -17.96
N SER A 52 -10.85 -9.78 -17.20
CA SER A 52 -11.84 -10.75 -17.70
C SER A 52 -13.23 -10.12 -17.85
N ALA A 53 -13.62 -9.24 -16.92
CA ALA A 53 -14.93 -8.58 -16.92
C ALA A 53 -15.03 -7.42 -17.93
N ARG A 54 -13.90 -6.80 -18.29
CA ARG A 54 -13.82 -5.64 -19.20
C ARG A 54 -12.67 -5.78 -20.20
N PRO A 55 -12.84 -6.59 -21.24
CA PRO A 55 -11.81 -6.84 -22.25
C PRO A 55 -11.33 -5.57 -22.96
N GLU A 56 -12.16 -4.54 -23.04
CA GLU A 56 -11.84 -3.24 -23.64
C GLU A 56 -10.70 -2.49 -22.92
N PHE A 57 -10.43 -2.83 -21.66
CA PHE A 57 -9.32 -2.27 -20.89
C PHE A 57 -8.23 -3.30 -20.56
N ALA A 58 -8.28 -4.49 -21.17
CA ALA A 58 -7.40 -5.59 -20.83
C ALA A 58 -5.92 -5.22 -20.91
N GLU A 59 -5.52 -4.43 -21.91
CA GLU A 59 -4.14 -3.98 -22.09
C GLU A 59 -3.70 -3.00 -20.99
N ALA A 60 -4.55 -2.01 -20.67
CA ALA A 60 -4.25 -1.05 -19.61
C ALA A 60 -4.16 -1.73 -18.24
N VAL A 61 -5.10 -2.64 -17.97
CA VAL A 61 -5.12 -3.45 -16.74
C VAL A 61 -3.88 -4.35 -16.65
N GLN A 62 -3.49 -5.00 -17.75
CA GLN A 62 -2.28 -5.82 -17.78
C GLN A 62 -1.03 -4.99 -17.49
N LYS A 63 -0.94 -3.79 -18.06
CA LYS A 63 0.17 -2.87 -17.79
C LYS A 63 0.27 -2.52 -16.30
N TYR A 64 -0.84 -2.22 -15.63
CA TYR A 64 -0.84 -1.93 -14.19
C TYR A 64 -0.53 -3.16 -13.34
N HIS A 65 -1.03 -4.32 -13.74
CA HIS A 65 -0.70 -5.60 -13.12
C HIS A 65 0.80 -5.87 -13.17
N ASP A 66 1.43 -5.72 -14.35
CA ASP A 66 2.86 -5.99 -14.54
C ASP A 66 3.72 -5.02 -13.72
N ARG A 67 3.38 -3.73 -13.72
CA ARG A 67 4.07 -2.71 -12.89
C ARG A 67 3.94 -3.01 -11.40
N LEU A 68 2.73 -3.32 -10.92
CA LEU A 68 2.54 -3.66 -9.51
C LEU A 68 3.33 -4.92 -9.13
N SER A 69 3.34 -5.94 -9.99
CA SER A 69 4.11 -7.17 -9.78
C SER A 69 5.61 -6.88 -9.69
N GLU A 70 6.14 -5.99 -10.52
CA GLU A 70 7.55 -5.59 -10.48
C GLU A 70 7.88 -4.88 -9.16
N VAL A 71 7.07 -3.88 -8.78
CA VAL A 71 7.26 -3.14 -7.52
C VAL A 71 7.22 -4.08 -6.33
N VAL A 72 6.23 -4.96 -6.23
CA VAL A 72 6.08 -5.84 -5.06
C VAL A 72 7.09 -6.97 -5.06
N SER A 73 7.65 -7.38 -6.20
CA SER A 73 8.71 -8.41 -6.24
C SER A 73 9.91 -8.06 -5.35
N VAL A 74 10.19 -6.77 -5.18
CA VAL A 74 11.20 -6.22 -4.27
C VAL A 74 10.82 -6.47 -2.80
N TRP A 75 9.54 -6.34 -2.49
CA TRP A 75 9.01 -6.50 -1.14
C TRP A 75 8.68 -7.95 -0.77
N SER A 76 8.64 -8.88 -1.73
CA SER A 76 8.32 -10.30 -1.51
C SER A 76 9.50 -11.27 -1.64
N LYS A 77 10.57 -10.93 -2.37
CA LYS A 77 11.76 -11.80 -2.48
C LYS A 77 12.54 -11.82 -1.17
N LYS A 78 12.99 -12.99 -0.71
CA LYS A 78 14.07 -13.07 0.30
C LYS A 78 15.37 -12.63 -0.36
N ASP A 79 15.52 -11.33 -0.53
CA ASP A 79 16.70 -10.68 -1.05
C ASP A 79 17.34 -9.93 0.14
N PRO A 80 18.55 -10.32 0.57
CA PRO A 80 19.20 -9.73 1.74
C PRO A 80 19.43 -8.23 1.58
N ASP A 81 19.64 -7.73 0.36
CA ASP A 81 19.77 -6.29 0.09
C ASP A 81 18.44 -5.54 0.31
N LEU A 82 17.32 -6.25 0.24
CA LEU A 82 15.97 -5.72 0.45
C LEU A 82 15.44 -5.98 1.85
N ASP A 83 16.10 -6.83 2.65
CA ASP A 83 15.83 -6.95 4.07
C ASP A 83 16.24 -5.67 4.83
N GLU A 84 17.26 -4.98 4.34
CA GLU A 84 17.62 -3.63 4.81
C GLU A 84 16.57 -2.59 4.39
N VAL A 85 16.04 -2.65 3.16
CA VAL A 85 14.90 -1.81 2.73
C VAL A 85 13.67 -2.03 3.62
N ARG A 86 13.44 -3.28 4.02
CA ARG A 86 12.39 -3.66 4.99
C ARG A 86 12.71 -3.20 6.41
N SER A 87 13.96 -2.96 6.76
CA SER A 87 14.32 -2.51 8.10
C SER A 87 13.84 -1.08 8.40
N PHE A 88 13.46 -0.28 7.38
CA PHE A 88 12.93 1.07 7.54
C PHE A 88 11.42 1.08 7.80
N PRO A 89 10.95 1.32 9.05
CA PRO A 89 9.54 1.15 9.41
C PRO A 89 8.63 2.18 8.72
N ALA A 90 9.11 3.42 8.54
CA ALA A 90 8.36 4.47 7.89
C ALA A 90 8.08 4.17 6.41
N THR A 91 9.06 3.61 5.70
CA THR A 91 8.93 3.24 4.28
C THR A 91 8.00 2.05 4.11
N GLN A 92 8.09 1.04 4.99
CA GLN A 92 7.15 -0.09 5.02
C GLN A 92 5.71 0.37 5.27
N GLN A 93 5.49 1.24 6.25
CA GLN A 93 4.17 1.76 6.58
C GLN A 93 3.58 2.56 5.42
N ALA A 94 4.36 3.45 4.81
CA ALA A 94 3.92 4.18 3.63
C ALA A 94 3.56 3.23 2.48
N PHE A 95 4.37 2.20 2.24
CA PHE A 95 4.12 1.20 1.20
C PHE A 95 2.81 0.44 1.42
N VAL A 96 2.56 -0.04 2.64
CA VAL A 96 1.31 -0.75 2.98
C VAL A 96 0.09 0.15 2.84
N VAL A 97 0.15 1.40 3.31
CA VAL A 97 -0.96 2.35 3.19
C VAL A 97 -1.30 2.62 1.73
N VAL A 98 -0.30 2.83 0.88
CA VAL A 98 -0.52 3.03 -0.56
C VAL A 98 -1.11 1.76 -1.21
N LEU A 99 -0.63 0.56 -0.83
CA LEU A 99 -1.19 -0.70 -1.29
C LEU A 99 -2.66 -0.90 -0.88
N GLN A 100 -3.03 -0.57 0.36
CA GLN A 100 -4.42 -0.66 0.83
C GLN A 100 -5.35 0.30 0.05
N ASN A 101 -4.86 1.51 -0.23
CA ASN A 101 -5.60 2.46 -1.05
C ASN A 101 -5.77 1.95 -2.48
N LEU A 102 -4.72 1.39 -3.06
CA LEU A 102 -4.78 0.76 -4.38
C LEU A 102 -5.80 -0.39 -4.41
N GLU A 103 -5.77 -1.27 -3.40
CA GLU A 103 -6.72 -2.37 -3.26
C GLU A 103 -8.18 -1.87 -3.30
N ASN A 104 -8.48 -0.87 -2.47
CA ASN A 104 -9.81 -0.28 -2.39
C ASN A 104 -10.23 0.38 -3.71
N THR A 105 -9.33 1.10 -4.38
CA THR A 105 -9.61 1.73 -5.68
C THR A 105 -9.94 0.67 -6.75
N ILE A 106 -9.15 -0.40 -6.85
CA ILE A 106 -9.37 -1.47 -7.83
C ILE A 106 -10.67 -2.23 -7.51
N ALA A 107 -10.94 -2.54 -6.24
CA ALA A 107 -12.20 -3.18 -5.83
C ALA A 107 -13.43 -2.33 -6.20
N ASN A 108 -13.33 -1.01 -6.04
CA ASN A 108 -14.37 -0.07 -6.44
C ASN A 108 -14.55 0.03 -7.96
N MET A 109 -13.50 -0.18 -8.76
CA MET A 109 -13.62 -0.30 -10.22
C MET A 109 -14.40 -1.56 -10.64
N GLY A 110 -14.27 -2.64 -9.86
CA GLY A 110 -15.02 -3.88 -10.07
C GLY A 110 -16.51 -3.76 -9.73
N SER A 111 -16.87 -2.90 -8.77
CA SER A 111 -18.23 -2.81 -8.21
C SER A 111 -19.04 -1.59 -8.67
N SER A 112 -18.41 -0.50 -9.17
CA SER A 112 -19.07 0.79 -9.39
C SER A 112 -19.31 1.15 -10.87
N ARG A 113 -20.37 1.95 -11.11
CA ARG A 113 -20.62 2.69 -12.37
C ARG A 113 -19.85 4.03 -12.43
N CYS A 114 -18.92 4.27 -11.50
CA CYS A 114 -18.07 5.45 -11.49
C CYS A 114 -17.35 5.64 -12.83
N THR A 115 -17.10 6.89 -13.22
CA THR A 115 -16.39 7.25 -14.46
C THR A 115 -15.01 6.59 -14.46
N GLN A 116 -14.87 5.53 -15.25
CA GLN A 116 -13.71 4.65 -15.26
C GLN A 116 -12.39 5.40 -15.50
N SER A 117 -12.43 6.50 -16.24
CA SER A 117 -11.27 7.37 -16.49
C SER A 117 -10.66 7.98 -15.23
N LEU A 118 -11.46 8.31 -14.21
CA LEU A 118 -10.96 8.85 -12.94
C LEU A 118 -10.26 7.76 -12.12
N LEU A 119 -10.87 6.58 -12.02
CA LEU A 119 -10.34 5.46 -11.24
C LEU A 119 -9.04 4.90 -11.85
N PHE A 120 -8.92 4.83 -13.18
CA PHE A 120 -7.65 4.45 -13.82
C PHE A 120 -6.53 5.47 -13.56
N GLY A 121 -6.85 6.77 -13.51
CA GLY A 121 -5.89 7.81 -13.12
C GLY A 121 -5.40 7.65 -11.68
N GLU A 122 -6.30 7.29 -10.77
CA GLU A 122 -5.97 7.00 -9.36
C GLU A 122 -5.11 5.75 -9.22
N VAL A 123 -5.46 4.66 -9.93
CA VAL A 123 -4.63 3.44 -9.98
C VAL A 123 -3.22 3.75 -10.47
N SER A 124 -3.08 4.51 -11.56
CA SER A 124 -1.76 4.91 -12.07
C SER A 124 -0.97 5.69 -11.04
N ARG A 125 -1.59 6.70 -10.40
CA ARG A 125 -0.92 7.53 -9.38
C ARG A 125 -0.44 6.68 -8.20
N MET A 126 -1.25 5.73 -7.73
CA MET A 126 -0.87 4.88 -6.60
C MET A 126 0.30 3.95 -6.96
N ILE A 127 0.31 3.38 -8.17
CA ILE A 127 1.45 2.58 -8.65
C ILE A 127 2.72 3.44 -8.77
N ASP A 128 2.62 4.66 -9.32
CA ASP A 128 3.76 5.59 -9.39
C ASP A 128 4.31 5.93 -8.00
N LEU A 129 3.44 6.06 -6.99
CA LEU A 129 3.85 6.29 -5.60
C LEU A 129 4.60 5.07 -5.02
N LEU A 130 4.12 3.85 -5.30
CA LEU A 130 4.82 2.63 -4.88
C LEU A 130 6.21 2.51 -5.53
N GLU A 131 6.34 2.85 -6.82
CA GLU A 131 7.63 2.90 -7.51
C GLU A 131 8.59 3.91 -6.89
N LYS A 132 8.10 5.11 -6.52
CA LYS A 132 8.92 6.12 -5.84
C LYS A 132 9.37 5.68 -4.46
N LEU A 133 8.49 4.99 -3.71
CA LEU A 133 8.85 4.42 -2.41
C LEU A 133 9.91 3.33 -2.54
N LYS A 134 9.83 2.49 -3.58
CA LYS A 134 10.89 1.53 -3.94
C LYS A 134 12.23 2.26 -4.18
N MET A 135 12.26 3.25 -5.06
CA MET A 135 13.49 4.00 -5.38
C MET A 135 14.09 4.71 -4.16
N ALA A 136 13.25 5.32 -3.32
CA ALA A 136 13.72 6.00 -2.11
C ALA A 136 14.38 5.03 -1.12
N ALA A 137 13.86 3.80 -1.04
CA ALA A 137 14.45 2.77 -0.19
C ALA A 137 15.80 2.28 -0.75
N GLU A 138 15.89 2.05 -2.05
CA GLU A 138 17.13 1.66 -2.73
C GLU A 138 18.24 2.71 -2.53
N ILE A 139 17.91 4.00 -2.67
CA ILE A 139 18.86 5.11 -2.43
C ILE A 139 19.33 5.11 -0.97
N SER A 140 18.42 4.87 -0.04
CA SER A 140 18.74 4.88 1.41
C SER A 140 19.69 3.76 1.79
N VAL A 141 19.51 2.56 1.23
CA VAL A 141 20.43 1.43 1.41
C VAL A 141 21.80 1.72 0.80
N GLN A 142 21.83 2.25 -0.44
CA GLN A 142 23.09 2.59 -1.09
C GLN A 142 23.91 3.61 -0.31
N ALA A 143 23.27 4.67 0.21
CA ALA A 143 23.93 5.68 1.02
C ALA A 143 24.48 5.12 2.35
N GLN A 144 23.77 4.17 2.97
CA GLN A 144 24.27 3.47 4.16
C GLN A 144 25.51 2.64 3.85
N LYS A 145 25.51 1.85 2.76
CA LYS A 145 26.66 1.06 2.33
C LYS A 145 27.88 1.92 2.01
N GLU A 146 27.69 3.05 1.34
CA GLU A 146 28.77 4.00 1.06
C GLU A 146 29.36 4.59 2.35
N LEU A 147 28.51 4.96 3.31
CA LEU A 147 28.96 5.45 4.60
C LEU A 147 29.72 4.38 5.40
N GLU A 148 29.25 3.14 5.39
CA GLU A 148 29.92 2.01 6.04
C GLU A 148 31.31 1.75 5.45
N MET A 149 31.46 1.79 4.12
CA MET A 149 32.77 1.65 3.46
C MET A 149 33.72 2.77 3.86
N VAL A 150 33.27 4.03 3.86
CA VAL A 150 34.11 5.18 4.26
C VAL A 150 34.55 5.05 5.72
N LEU A 151 33.64 4.66 6.62
CA LEU A 151 33.95 4.46 8.03
C LEU A 151 34.89 3.27 8.28
N GLN A 152 34.79 2.20 7.47
CA GLN A 152 35.70 1.06 7.56
C GLN A 152 37.10 1.39 7.03
N ASP A 153 37.20 2.14 5.94
CA ASP A 153 38.49 2.56 5.36
C ASP A 153 39.25 3.50 6.31
N ASP A 154 38.59 4.50 6.89
CA ASP A 154 39.20 5.44 7.84
C ASP A 154 39.66 4.76 9.15
N MET A 155 39.02 3.65 9.54
CA MET A 155 39.39 2.86 10.73
C MET A 155 40.47 1.80 10.45
N SER A 156 40.81 1.53 9.18
CA SER A 156 41.85 0.56 8.79
C SER A 156 43.26 1.14 8.74
N GLY A 157 43.38 2.47 8.81
CA GLY A 157 44.65 3.21 8.81
C GLY A 157 45.15 3.65 10.19
N VAL A 158 44.49 3.23 11.27
CA VAL A 158 44.91 3.43 12.68
C VAL A 158 45.60 2.18 13.22
#